data_AF-A0A7S2XWC9-F1
#
_entry.id   AF-A0A7S2XWC9-F1
#
_cell.length_a   1.000
_cell.length_b   1.000
_cell.length_c   1.000
_cell.angle_alpha   90.00
_cell.angle_beta   90.00
_cell.angle_gamma   90.00
#
_symmetry.space_group_name_H-M   'P 1'
#
loop_
_entity.id
_entity.type
_entity.pdbx_description
1 polymer ?
#
loop_
_entity_poly.entity_id
_entity_poly.type
_entity_poly.pdbx_seq_one_letter_code
_entity_poly.pdbx_strand_id
1 'polypeptide(L)'
;MISMTSVVLNHRRSQLSLVVGVLLLATSTLGFSPSLRQNHAFVSKTSLGAAAPLRDGTAAPPATGFIDTELRGAAMKLHTRRQAPKEGQAEEQKPAAAAAAAPYVTTLDDYLKFLVDSQHVYQALEDVVNDTPELACFRNTGLERTEPLEKDILFLTQEYKLTRPAVGQR
;
A
#
# COMPACT_ATOMS: atom_id res chain seq x y z
N MET A 1 28.67 58.70 11.46
CA MET A 1 28.02 58.09 10.28
C MET A 1 29.12 57.61 9.35
N ILE A 2 29.46 56.32 9.44
CA ILE A 2 30.54 55.67 8.68
C ILE A 2 29.84 54.86 7.58
N SER A 3 30.13 55.16 6.31
CA SER A 3 29.65 54.35 5.18
C SER A 3 30.83 53.53 4.65
N MET A 4 30.81 52.24 4.96
CA MET A 4 31.59 51.18 4.32
C MET A 4 30.89 50.75 3.04
N THR A 5 31.66 50.37 2.02
CA THR A 5 31.63 49.06 1.31
C THR A 5 32.26 49.23 -0.08
N SER A 6 33.49 48.73 -0.29
CA SER A 6 33.85 47.36 -0.73
C SER A 6 33.61 47.14 -2.24
N VAL A 7 34.66 47.27 -3.06
CA VAL A 7 35.45 46.16 -3.67
C VAL A 7 34.62 45.27 -4.61
N VAL A 8 34.83 45.46 -5.92
CA VAL A 8 34.52 44.46 -6.96
C VAL A 8 35.81 44.17 -7.71
N LEU A 9 36.38 43.00 -7.45
CA LEU A 9 37.61 42.51 -8.06
C LEU A 9 37.27 41.72 -9.33
N ASN A 10 37.86 42.17 -10.44
CA ASN A 10 37.79 41.61 -11.77
C ASN A 10 38.78 40.43 -11.91
N HIS A 11 38.32 39.22 -12.26
CA HIS A 11 39.19 38.18 -12.81
C HIS A 11 38.49 37.21 -13.78
N ARG A 12 38.57 37.58 -15.07
CA ARG A 12 39.04 36.76 -16.22
C ARG A 12 38.64 35.27 -16.41
N ARG A 13 38.17 35.05 -17.66
CA ARG A 13 38.47 33.97 -18.65
C ARG A 13 37.54 32.73 -18.63
N SER A 14 36.73 32.52 -19.68
CA SER A 14 37.05 31.86 -20.99
C SER A 14 36.92 30.33 -20.83
N GLN A 15 36.01 29.61 -21.49
CA GLN A 15 35.77 29.51 -22.93
C GLN A 15 34.34 29.02 -23.26
N LEU A 16 33.84 29.49 -24.40
CA LEU A 16 32.69 29.01 -25.17
C LEU A 16 33.12 27.90 -26.17
N SER A 17 32.14 27.31 -26.85
CA SER A 17 32.20 26.35 -27.99
C SER A 17 32.17 24.86 -27.61
N LEU A 18 31.45 23.96 -28.28
CA LEU A 18 30.73 24.01 -29.56
C LEU A 18 29.75 22.81 -29.61
N VAL A 19 28.56 23.02 -30.18
CA VAL A 19 27.53 22.01 -30.46
C VAL A 19 27.79 21.35 -31.82
N VAL A 20 27.85 20.00 -31.87
CA VAL A 20 27.61 19.12 -33.05
C VAL A 20 27.21 17.76 -32.45
N GLY A 21 26.09 17.07 -32.73
CA GLY A 21 25.22 17.08 -33.90
C GLY A 21 25.35 15.74 -34.64
N VAL A 22 24.78 14.64 -34.12
CA VAL A 22 24.49 13.43 -34.92
C VAL A 22 23.12 12.87 -34.51
N LEU A 23 22.14 13.24 -35.32
CA LEU A 23 20.80 12.66 -35.41
C LEU A 23 20.89 11.45 -36.35
N LEU A 24 20.58 10.25 -35.86
CA LEU A 24 20.46 9.06 -36.70
C LEU A 24 19.07 8.47 -36.51
N LEU A 25 18.20 8.76 -37.48
CA LEU A 25 16.87 8.17 -37.62
C LEU A 25 17.02 6.66 -37.85
N ALA A 26 16.50 5.86 -36.93
CA ALA A 26 16.17 4.46 -37.17
C ALA A 26 14.65 4.32 -37.11
N THR A 27 13.99 4.49 -38.26
CA THR A 27 12.63 4.01 -38.47
C THR A 27 12.68 2.49 -38.54
N SER A 28 12.10 1.81 -37.56
CA SER A 28 11.89 0.35 -37.61
C SER A 28 10.46 0.05 -37.22
N THR A 29 9.86 -0.75 -38.08
CA THR A 29 8.45 -1.06 -38.24
C THR A 29 7.80 -1.70 -37.01
N LEU A 30 6.54 -1.35 -36.78
CA LEU A 30 5.61 -1.99 -35.86
C LEU A 30 5.56 -3.51 -36.11
N GLY A 31 6.09 -4.29 -35.17
CA GLY A 31 5.92 -5.74 -35.09
C GLY A 31 5.04 -6.08 -33.90
N PHE A 32 3.72 -6.07 -34.12
CA PHE A 32 2.73 -6.64 -33.20
C PHE A 32 2.83 -8.17 -33.27
N SER A 33 3.33 -8.81 -32.21
CA SER A 33 3.29 -10.26 -32.05
C SER A 33 2.40 -10.63 -30.87
N PRO A 34 1.21 -11.25 -31.09
CA PRO A 34 0.47 -11.85 -30.01
C PRO A 34 1.13 -13.18 -29.64
N SER A 35 1.83 -13.21 -28.50
CA SER A 35 2.37 -14.45 -27.95
C SER A 35 1.23 -15.39 -27.57
N LEU A 36 1.29 -16.59 -28.15
CA LEU A 36 0.35 -17.69 -27.94
C LEU A 36 0.14 -17.97 -26.45
N ARG A 37 -1.13 -18.00 -26.07
CA ARG A 37 -1.65 -18.54 -24.81
C ARG A 37 -1.39 -20.04 -24.78
N GLN A 38 -0.34 -20.48 -24.09
CA GLN A 38 -0.17 -21.89 -23.75
C GLN A 38 -1.22 -22.26 -22.69
N ASN A 39 -2.30 -22.90 -23.14
CA ASN A 39 -3.19 -23.63 -22.26
C ASN A 39 -2.39 -24.82 -21.70
N HIS A 40 -1.95 -24.75 -20.44
CA HIS A 40 -1.56 -25.94 -19.72
C HIS A 40 -2.83 -26.80 -19.53
N ALA A 41 -3.01 -27.76 -20.42
CA ALA A 41 -3.92 -28.88 -20.22
C ALA A 41 -3.42 -29.64 -18.98
N PHE A 42 -4.07 -29.40 -17.84
CA PHE A 42 -3.90 -30.20 -16.64
C PHE A 42 -4.51 -31.58 -16.91
N VAL A 43 -3.67 -32.51 -17.36
CA VAL A 43 -4.00 -33.93 -17.45
C VAL A 43 -3.98 -34.50 -16.03
N SER A 44 -5.12 -34.44 -15.35
CA SER A 44 -5.37 -35.28 -14.18
C SER A 44 -5.59 -36.71 -14.63
N LYS A 45 -4.53 -37.51 -14.60
CA LYS A 45 -4.66 -38.95 -14.45
C LYS A 45 -4.75 -39.28 -12.96
N THR A 46 -5.97 -39.49 -12.46
CA THR A 46 -6.20 -40.33 -11.28
C THR A 46 -7.52 -41.06 -11.43
N SER A 47 -7.39 -42.37 -11.27
CA SER A 47 -8.37 -43.43 -11.45
C SER A 47 -9.43 -43.48 -10.33
N LEU A 48 -10.63 -43.90 -10.74
CA LEU A 48 -11.69 -44.61 -10.01
C LEU A 48 -11.76 -44.53 -8.47
N GLY A 49 -12.94 -44.12 -7.98
CA GLY A 49 -13.63 -44.87 -6.93
C GLY A 49 -13.96 -44.09 -5.66
N ALA A 50 -15.18 -43.55 -5.61
CA ALA A 50 -16.13 -43.51 -4.49
C ALA A 50 -16.93 -42.20 -4.53
N ALA A 51 -18.22 -42.32 -4.83
CA ALA A 51 -19.18 -41.22 -4.70
C ALA A 51 -19.31 -40.85 -3.21
N ALA A 52 -18.63 -39.78 -2.80
CA ALA A 52 -18.91 -39.13 -1.53
C ALA A 52 -20.28 -38.42 -1.62
N PRO A 53 -21.14 -38.52 -0.60
CA PRO A 53 -22.42 -37.82 -0.61
C PRO A 53 -22.18 -36.31 -0.66
N LEU A 54 -22.96 -35.62 -1.48
CA LEU A 54 -23.02 -34.17 -1.57
C LEU A 54 -23.19 -33.60 -0.15
N ARG A 55 -22.15 -32.94 0.36
CA ARG A 55 -22.24 -32.19 1.61
C ARG A 55 -23.13 -30.98 1.34
N ASP A 56 -24.30 -30.99 1.96
CA ASP A 56 -25.22 -29.86 2.00
C ASP A 56 -24.46 -28.62 2.51
N GLY A 57 -24.52 -27.54 1.73
CA GLY A 57 -23.67 -26.34 1.88
C GLY A 57 -24.13 -25.36 2.96
N THR A 58 -24.74 -25.84 4.04
CA THR A 58 -25.47 -25.01 5.01
C THR A 58 -25.11 -25.34 6.46
N ALA A 59 -23.82 -25.30 6.78
CA ALA A 59 -23.29 -24.84 8.06
C ALA A 59 -21.76 -24.91 8.00
N ALA A 60 -21.10 -23.75 8.08
CA ALA A 60 -19.68 -23.75 8.41
C ALA A 60 -19.52 -24.46 9.77
N PRO A 61 -18.57 -25.39 9.92
CA PRO A 61 -18.30 -25.99 11.23
C PRO A 61 -18.05 -24.87 12.26
N PRO A 62 -18.48 -25.06 13.52
CA PRO A 62 -18.25 -24.04 14.54
C PRO A 62 -16.76 -23.70 14.59
N ALA A 63 -16.47 -22.41 14.60
CA ALA A 63 -15.13 -21.88 14.85
C ALA A 63 -14.56 -22.52 16.12
N THR A 64 -13.46 -23.26 16.01
CA THR A 64 -12.83 -23.96 17.15
C THR A 64 -11.45 -23.41 17.49
N GLY A 65 -10.82 -22.64 16.60
CA GLY A 65 -9.51 -22.07 16.82
C GLY A 65 -9.54 -20.78 17.64
N PHE A 66 -8.50 -20.53 18.43
CA PHE A 66 -8.29 -19.31 19.21
C PHE A 66 -8.51 -18.01 18.39
N ILE A 67 -8.05 -18.01 17.13
CA ILE A 67 -8.23 -16.86 16.23
C ILE A 67 -9.71 -16.60 15.94
N ASP A 68 -10.48 -17.64 15.64
CA ASP A 68 -11.87 -17.52 15.19
C ASP A 68 -12.83 -17.20 16.33
N THR A 69 -12.52 -17.65 17.55
CA THR A 69 -13.38 -17.48 18.72
C THR A 69 -12.96 -16.28 19.55
N GLU A 70 -11.77 -16.31 20.13
CA GLU A 70 -11.33 -15.35 21.14
C GLU A 70 -10.84 -14.06 20.50
N LEU A 71 -9.85 -14.13 19.62
CA LEU A 71 -9.23 -12.94 19.03
C LEU A 71 -10.23 -12.17 18.16
N ARG A 72 -10.95 -12.87 17.28
CA ARG A 72 -11.99 -12.29 16.43
C ARG A 72 -13.15 -11.74 17.25
N GLY A 73 -13.62 -12.47 18.27
CA GLY A 73 -14.69 -12.02 19.15
C GLY A 73 -14.32 -10.72 19.88
N ALA A 74 -13.12 -10.66 20.46
CA ALA A 74 -12.61 -9.46 21.12
C ALA A 74 -12.45 -8.29 20.16
N ALA A 75 -11.90 -8.53 18.96
CA ALA A 75 -11.75 -7.50 17.94
C ALA A 75 -13.12 -6.96 17.47
N MET A 76 -14.08 -7.84 17.16
CA MET A 76 -15.40 -7.44 16.67
C MET A 76 -16.22 -6.69 17.72
N LYS A 77 -16.00 -6.97 19.01
CA LYS A 77 -16.61 -6.19 20.10
C LYS A 77 -16.22 -4.71 20.07
N LEU A 78 -15.04 -4.38 19.57
CA LEU A 78 -14.54 -3.00 19.48
C LEU A 78 -14.96 -2.29 18.19
N HIS A 79 -15.43 -3.02 17.17
CA HIS A 79 -15.90 -2.42 15.93
C HIS A 79 -17.34 -1.91 16.08
N THR A 80 -17.62 -0.74 15.52
CA THR A 80 -19.00 -0.21 15.49
C THR A 80 -19.84 -0.95 14.45
N ARG A 81 -21.17 -0.97 14.66
CA ARG A 81 -22.09 -1.65 13.74
C ARG A 81 -22.10 -1.06 12.33
N ARG A 82 -21.72 0.20 12.17
CA ARG A 82 -21.54 0.85 10.86
C ARG A 82 -20.29 0.39 10.13
N GLN A 83 -19.18 0.16 10.85
CA GLN A 83 -17.93 -0.34 10.28
C GLN A 83 -18.00 -1.84 9.97
N ALA A 84 -18.66 -2.63 10.83
CA ALA A 84 -18.82 -4.07 10.67
C ALA A 84 -20.31 -4.48 10.73
N PRO A 85 -21.04 -4.48 9.60
CA PRO A 85 -22.49 -4.65 9.57
C PRO A 85 -23.04 -6.05 9.89
N LYS A 86 -22.25 -6.97 10.41
CA LYS A 86 -22.76 -8.27 10.87
C LYS A 86 -22.35 -8.57 12.31
N GLU A 87 -21.21 -8.03 12.73
CA GLU A 87 -20.50 -8.53 13.92
C GLU A 87 -20.01 -7.42 14.85
N GLY A 88 -20.06 -6.15 14.42
CA GLY A 88 -19.69 -5.02 15.28
C GLY A 88 -20.67 -4.87 16.44
N GLN A 89 -20.15 -4.78 17.67
CA GLN A 89 -20.95 -4.67 18.89
C GLN A 89 -20.70 -3.37 19.67
N ALA A 90 -19.76 -2.52 19.24
CA ALA A 90 -19.51 -1.23 19.89
C ALA A 90 -20.59 -0.20 19.53
N GLU A 91 -20.99 0.59 20.52
CA GLU A 91 -21.87 1.73 20.31
C GLU A 91 -21.15 2.80 19.46
N GLU A 92 -21.90 3.45 18.57
CA GLU A 92 -21.37 4.54 17.77
C GLU A 92 -21.19 5.75 18.70
N GLN A 93 -19.94 6.05 19.07
CA GLN A 93 -19.63 7.34 19.70
C GLN A 93 -19.97 8.41 18.69
N LYS A 94 -21.08 9.11 18.89
CA LYS A 94 -21.43 10.31 18.13
C LYS A 94 -20.47 11.40 18.62
N PRO A 95 -19.49 11.91 17.83
CA PRO A 95 -18.95 13.21 18.15
C PRO A 95 -20.15 14.15 18.32
N ALA A 96 -20.19 14.94 19.39
CA ALA A 96 -21.26 15.90 19.63
C ALA A 96 -21.49 16.84 18.42
N ALA A 97 -20.51 16.94 17.50
CA ALA A 97 -20.56 17.64 16.23
C ALA A 97 -20.87 16.79 14.97
N ALA A 98 -20.71 15.46 14.98
CA ALA A 98 -20.82 14.62 13.78
C ALA A 98 -22.21 14.01 13.56
N ALA A 99 -23.13 14.22 14.50
CA ALA A 99 -24.54 13.88 14.33
C ALA A 99 -25.22 14.58 13.14
N ALA A 100 -24.68 15.72 12.73
CA ALA A 100 -25.20 16.58 11.67
C ALA A 100 -24.17 16.88 10.57
N ALA A 101 -22.97 16.29 10.63
CA ALA A 101 -21.92 16.53 9.65
C ALA A 101 -22.10 15.59 8.46
N ALA A 102 -22.03 16.15 7.26
CA ALA A 102 -21.96 15.42 5.99
C ALA A 102 -20.93 14.26 6.06
N PRO A 103 -21.07 13.20 5.23
CA PRO A 103 -20.04 12.16 5.14
C PRO A 103 -18.66 12.80 5.00
N TYR A 104 -17.69 12.35 5.79
CA TYR A 104 -16.32 12.85 5.72
C TYR A 104 -15.76 12.61 4.31
N VAL A 105 -15.41 13.68 3.60
CA VAL A 105 -14.84 13.63 2.24
C VAL A 105 -13.34 13.77 2.38
N THR A 106 -12.60 12.69 2.10
CA THR A 106 -11.14 12.68 2.12
C THR A 106 -10.58 13.31 0.85
N THR A 107 -9.53 14.12 1.00
CA THR A 107 -8.74 14.61 -0.14
C THR A 107 -7.58 13.64 -0.48
N LEU A 108 -6.96 13.83 -1.64
CA LEU A 108 -5.74 13.08 -1.99
C LEU A 108 -4.59 13.36 -1.01
N ASP A 109 -4.48 14.58 -0.50
CA ASP A 109 -3.48 14.96 0.50
C ASP A 109 -3.73 14.24 1.83
N ASP A 110 -4.98 14.04 2.23
CA ASP A 110 -5.31 13.29 3.45
C ASP A 110 -5.02 11.80 3.29
N TYR A 111 -5.31 11.27 2.10
CA TYR A 111 -4.99 9.89 1.78
C TYR A 111 -3.48 9.66 1.74
N LEU A 112 -2.70 10.59 1.18
CA LEU A 112 -1.24 10.50 1.19
C LEU A 112 -0.67 10.50 2.61
N LYS A 113 -1.17 11.36 3.50
CA LYS A 113 -0.78 11.35 4.93
C LYS A 113 -1.09 9.99 5.57
N PHE A 114 -2.30 9.47 5.33
CA PHE A 114 -2.70 8.16 5.82
C PHE A 114 -1.77 7.03 5.34
N LEU A 115 -1.34 7.05 4.08
CA LEU A 115 -0.43 6.03 3.54
C LEU A 115 0.97 6.12 4.18
N VAL A 116 1.51 7.33 4.33
CA VAL A 116 2.82 7.53 4.98
C VAL A 116 2.81 7.06 6.43
N ASP A 117 1.76 7.39 7.17
CA ASP A 117 1.62 6.95 8.56
C ASP A 117 1.42 5.43 8.65
N SER A 118 0.59 4.86 7.76
CA SER A 118 0.36 3.42 7.71
C SER A 118 1.64 2.65 7.37
N GLN A 119 2.42 3.14 6.42
CA GLN A 119 3.71 2.56 6.08
C GLN A 119 4.66 2.54 7.28
N HIS A 120 4.71 3.63 8.06
CA HIS A 120 5.54 3.68 9.26
C HIS A 120 5.11 2.65 10.31
N VAL A 121 3.81 2.42 10.48
CA VAL A 121 3.28 1.36 11.35
C VAL A 121 3.70 -0.02 10.85
N TYR A 122 3.57 -0.29 9.55
CA TYR A 122 3.96 -1.58 8.98
C TYR A 122 5.46 -1.83 9.09
N GLN A 123 6.30 -0.81 8.86
CA GLN A 123 7.74 -0.92 9.08
C GLN A 123 8.04 -1.35 10.51
N ALA A 124 7.42 -0.69 11.50
CA ALA A 124 7.63 -1.05 12.91
C ALA A 124 7.17 -2.48 13.24
N LEU A 125 6.05 -2.94 12.67
CA LEU A 125 5.57 -4.31 12.84
C LEU A 125 6.53 -5.33 12.22
N GLU A 126 6.99 -5.07 11.00
CA GLU A 126 7.93 -5.92 10.27
C GLU A 126 9.30 -5.99 10.99
N ASP A 127 9.79 -4.86 11.51
CA ASP A 127 11.03 -4.79 12.30
C ASP A 127 10.93 -5.65 13.56
N VAL A 128 9.85 -5.50 14.36
CA VAL A 128 9.65 -6.29 15.58
C VAL A 128 9.59 -7.79 15.29
N VAL A 129 8.93 -8.19 14.20
CA VAL A 129 8.84 -9.59 13.77
C VAL A 129 10.21 -10.14 13.34
N ASN A 130 11.04 -9.31 12.70
CA ASN A 130 12.39 -9.68 12.29
C ASN A 130 13.37 -9.76 13.47
N ASP A 131 13.23 -8.88 14.46
CA ASP A 131 14.10 -8.82 15.63
C ASP A 131 13.78 -9.90 16.68
N THR A 132 12.52 -10.33 16.76
CA THR A 132 12.06 -11.30 17.79
C THR A 132 12.05 -12.73 17.26
N PRO A 133 12.88 -13.66 17.78
CA PRO A 133 12.94 -15.04 17.29
C PRO A 133 11.63 -15.82 17.45
N GLU A 134 10.87 -15.56 18.51
CA GLU A 134 9.57 -16.22 18.78
C GLU A 134 8.51 -15.90 17.72
N LEU A 135 8.66 -14.76 17.04
CA LEU A 135 7.76 -14.30 15.98
C LEU A 135 8.20 -14.75 14.58
N ALA A 136 9.22 -15.61 14.47
CA ALA A 136 9.77 -16.02 13.18
C ALA A 136 8.74 -16.67 12.24
N CYS A 137 7.68 -17.29 12.78
CA CYS A 137 6.59 -17.85 11.99
C CYS A 137 5.75 -16.80 11.24
N PHE A 138 5.86 -15.52 11.60
CA PHE A 138 5.16 -14.41 10.95
C PHE A 138 6.01 -13.68 9.89
N ARG A 139 7.20 -14.20 9.58
CA ARG A 139 8.07 -13.67 8.52
C ARG A 139 7.68 -14.26 7.16
N ASN A 140 7.76 -13.47 6.10
CA ASN A 140 7.53 -13.90 4.72
C ASN A 140 6.12 -14.50 4.51
N THR A 141 5.11 -13.87 5.10
CA THR A 141 3.71 -14.30 4.98
C THR A 141 3.07 -13.83 3.68
N GLY A 142 3.69 -12.87 2.98
CA GLY A 142 3.09 -12.17 1.84
C GLY A 142 2.12 -11.05 2.26
N LEU A 143 2.02 -10.78 3.57
CA LEU A 143 1.21 -9.71 4.15
C LEU A 143 2.02 -8.46 4.48
N GLU A 144 3.34 -8.47 4.22
CA GLU A 144 4.24 -7.33 4.38
C GLU A 144 3.80 -6.19 3.45
N ARG A 145 3.71 -4.96 3.98
CA ARG A 145 3.14 -3.80 3.27
C ARG A 145 4.11 -2.64 3.09
N THR A 146 5.27 -2.65 3.75
CA THR A 146 6.26 -1.55 3.64
C THR A 146 6.63 -1.24 2.19
N GLU A 147 7.05 -2.25 1.41
CA GLU A 147 7.48 -2.07 0.01
C GLU A 147 6.32 -1.73 -0.94
N PRO A 148 5.16 -2.44 -0.90
CA PRO A 148 3.98 -2.04 -1.69
C PRO A 148 3.54 -0.59 -1.42
N LEU A 149 3.47 -0.18 -0.15
CA LEU A 149 3.05 1.18 0.20
C LEU A 149 4.03 2.25 -0.29
N GLU A 150 5.34 1.97 -0.32
CA GLU A 150 6.31 2.90 -0.90
C GLU A 150 6.02 3.14 -2.39
N LYS A 151 5.66 2.09 -3.14
CA LYS A 151 5.30 2.21 -4.56
C LYS A 151 4.06 3.07 -4.74
N ASP A 152 3.05 2.88 -3.91
CA ASP A 152 1.80 3.66 -3.95
C ASP A 152 2.04 5.13 -3.58
N ILE A 153 2.87 5.41 -2.57
CA ILE A 153 3.28 6.76 -2.17
C ILE A 153 4.04 7.45 -3.31
N LEU A 154 4.99 6.75 -3.93
CA LEU A 154 5.74 7.26 -5.08
C LEU A 154 4.82 7.55 -6.27
N PHE A 155 3.87 6.66 -6.55
CA PHE A 155 2.87 6.88 -7.58
C PHE A 155 2.06 8.16 -7.32
N LEU A 156 1.53 8.35 -6.11
CA LEU A 156 0.73 9.52 -5.78
C LEU A 156 1.53 10.83 -5.84
N THR A 157 2.76 10.81 -5.33
CA THR A 157 3.63 12.00 -5.36
C THR A 157 4.04 12.39 -6.77
N GLN A 158 4.25 11.41 -7.66
CA GLN A 158 4.61 11.65 -9.06
C GLN A 158 3.41 12.07 -9.92
N GLU A 159 2.32 11.32 -9.87
CA GLU A 159 1.14 11.53 -10.73
C GLU A 159 0.41 12.82 -10.36
N TYR A 160 0.20 13.06 -9.06
CA TYR A 160 -0.54 14.21 -8.56
C TYR A 160 0.36 15.37 -8.11
N LYS A 161 1.69 15.24 -8.28
CA LYS A 161 2.69 16.25 -7.92
C LYS A 161 2.62 16.69 -6.45
N LEU A 162 2.24 15.75 -5.59
CA LEU A 162 2.12 15.98 -4.15
C LEU A 162 3.49 15.88 -3.48
N THR A 163 3.65 16.61 -2.37
CA THR A 163 4.86 16.49 -1.54
C THR A 163 4.62 15.44 -0.46
N ARG A 164 5.57 14.51 -0.29
CA ARG A 164 5.50 13.50 0.78
C ARG A 164 5.48 14.21 2.15
N PRO A 165 4.42 14.04 2.96
CA PRO A 165 4.36 14.62 4.30
C PRO A 165 5.32 13.90 5.25
N ALA A 166 5.64 14.54 6.39
CA ALA A 166 6.33 13.84 7.47
C ALA A 166 5.33 12.97 8.25
N VAL A 167 5.82 11.87 8.84
CA VAL A 167 5.01 10.96 9.66
C VAL A 167 4.39 11.73 10.83
N GLY A 168 3.09 11.51 11.07
CA GLY A 168 2.34 12.08 12.18
C GLY A 168 1.93 13.54 12.02
N GLN A 169 2.05 14.11 10.81
CA GLN A 169 1.53 15.45 10.53
C GLN A 169 0.00 15.42 10.43
N ARG A 170 -0.68 16.18 11.29
CA ARG A 170 -2.13 16.38 11.29
C ARG A 170 -2.54 17.68 10.62
#